data_AF-U9TY26-F1
#
_entry.id   AF-U9TY26-F1
#
_cell.length_a   1.000
_cell.length_b   1.000
_cell.length_c   1.000
_cell.angle_alpha   90.00
_cell.angle_beta   90.00
_cell.angle_gamma   90.00
#
_symmetry.space_group_name_H-M   'P 1'
#
loop_
_entity.id
_entity.type
_entity.pdbx_description
1 polymer ?
#
loop_
_entity_poly.entity_id
_entity_poly.type
_entity_poly.pdbx_seq_one_letter_code
_entity_poly.pdbx_strand_id
1 'polypeptide(L)'
;MFKKSENEAISKTDELDPILIIKPNQLWINNYAYNNAMDQFATYNLNNAQRRDEQSRCIFHFRNIQELHAVRDGIRNGNLIPNGFHVPQGLQGSIVAGTNNPVPIGQAYLVIKLGARKSEFSEDKNFFHVD
;
A
#
# COMPACT_ATOMS: atom_id res chain seq x y z
N MET A 1 -18.35 3.66 -3.39
CA MET A 1 -18.20 4.57 -4.55
C MET A 1 -16.88 5.30 -4.40
N PHE A 2 -16.01 5.23 -5.42
CA PHE A 2 -14.71 5.90 -5.40
C PHE A 2 -14.86 7.42 -5.53
N LYS A 3 -13.90 8.15 -4.97
CA LYS A 3 -13.71 9.59 -5.20
C LYS A 3 -13.28 9.82 -6.64
N LYS A 4 -13.50 11.04 -7.12
CA LYS A 4 -13.17 11.46 -8.49
C LYS A 4 -11.70 11.15 -8.86
N SER A 5 -10.76 11.41 -7.95
CA SER A 5 -9.33 11.16 -8.15
C SER A 5 -8.98 9.68 -8.36
N GLU A 6 -9.68 8.77 -7.67
CA GLU A 6 -9.48 7.33 -7.81
C GLU A 6 -9.99 6.84 -9.17
N ASN A 7 -11.13 7.36 -9.64
CA ASN A 7 -11.65 7.03 -10.98
C ASN A 7 -10.73 7.57 -12.11
N GLU A 8 -10.12 8.74 -11.92
CA GLU A 8 -9.16 9.31 -12.87
C GLU A 8 -7.86 8.49 -12.94
N ALA A 9 -7.37 7.97 -11.81
CA ALA A 9 -6.20 7.10 -11.81
C ALA A 9 -6.49 5.76 -12.52
N ILE A 10 -7.68 5.19 -12.31
CA ILE A 10 -8.11 3.95 -12.96
C ILE A 10 -8.23 4.13 -14.48
N SER A 11 -8.76 5.26 -14.94
CA SER A 11 -8.96 5.47 -16.39
C SER A 11 -7.65 5.57 -17.16
N LYS A 12 -6.63 6.20 -16.56
CA LYS A 12 -5.28 6.40 -17.14
C LYS A 12 -4.37 5.18 -17.11
N THR A 13 -4.70 4.16 -16.31
CA THR A 13 -3.87 2.96 -16.19
C THR A 13 -4.08 2.04 -17.38
N ASP A 14 -3.02 1.38 -17.82
CA ASP A 14 -3.07 0.38 -18.88
C ASP A 14 -3.90 -0.84 -18.45
N GLU A 15 -4.39 -1.61 -19.43
CA GLU A 15 -5.11 -2.84 -19.11
C GLU A 15 -4.19 -3.85 -18.42
N LEU A 16 -4.70 -4.52 -17.39
CA LEU A 16 -4.01 -5.49 -16.54
C LEU A 16 -2.96 -4.92 -15.56
N ASP A 17 -2.57 -3.66 -15.71
CA ASP A 17 -1.67 -3.00 -14.76
C ASP A 17 -2.40 -2.76 -13.41
N PRO A 18 -1.87 -3.27 -12.29
CA PRO A 18 -2.53 -3.13 -11.01
C PRO A 18 -2.32 -1.74 -10.41
N ILE A 19 -3.41 -1.20 -9.87
CA ILE A 19 -3.41 -0.02 -9.02
C ILE A 19 -3.67 -0.48 -7.59
N LEU A 20 -2.79 -0.06 -6.68
CA LEU A 20 -3.03 -0.19 -5.25
C LEU A 20 -3.61 1.12 -4.72
N ILE A 21 -4.79 1.04 -4.11
CA ILE A 21 -5.39 2.14 -3.37
C ILE A 21 -5.26 1.83 -1.89
N ILE A 22 -4.56 2.69 -1.16
CA ILE A 22 -4.43 2.65 0.30
C ILE A 22 -5.42 3.65 0.88
N LYS A 23 -6.37 3.16 1.67
CA LYS A 23 -7.17 4.02 2.55
C LYS A 23 -6.45 4.14 3.89
N PRO A 24 -6.06 5.35 4.30
CA PRO A 24 -5.27 5.53 5.51
C PRO A 24 -6.04 5.13 6.76
N ASN A 25 -5.33 4.56 7.72
CA ASN A 25 -5.83 4.46 9.08
C ASN A 25 -5.67 5.82 9.78
N GLN A 26 -6.75 6.35 10.38
CA GLN A 26 -6.71 7.66 11.02
C GLN A 26 -5.73 7.71 12.20
N LEU A 27 -5.50 6.59 12.89
CA LEU A 27 -4.49 6.52 13.94
C LEU A 27 -3.07 6.75 13.40
N TRP A 28 -2.80 6.30 12.18
CA TRP A 28 -1.54 6.53 11.47
C TRP A 28 -1.34 7.98 11.07
N ILE A 29 -2.40 8.64 10.59
CA ILE A 29 -2.36 10.07 10.29
C ILE A 29 -2.08 10.89 11.56
N ASN A 30 -2.73 10.53 12.68
CA ASN A 30 -2.70 11.35 13.90
C ASN A 30 -1.45 11.12 14.75
N ASN A 31 -0.95 9.89 14.82
CA ASN A 31 0.05 9.48 15.82
C ASN A 31 1.35 8.95 15.21
N TYR A 32 1.42 8.79 13.89
CA TYR A 32 2.58 8.23 13.21
C TYR A 32 2.95 9.06 11.97
N ALA A 33 4.10 8.77 11.37
CA ALA A 33 4.60 9.48 10.19
C ALA A 33 3.99 8.91 8.90
N TYR A 34 2.66 8.96 8.74
CA TYR A 34 1.95 8.37 7.58
C TYR A 34 2.52 8.87 6.24
N ASN A 35 2.73 10.18 6.09
CA ASN A 35 3.25 10.73 4.83
C ASN A 35 4.66 10.20 4.52
N ASN A 36 5.54 10.11 5.52
CA ASN A 36 6.89 9.58 5.32
C ASN A 36 6.84 8.08 4.95
N ALA A 37 5.92 7.32 5.55
CA ALA A 37 5.71 5.92 5.21
C ALA A 37 5.22 5.75 3.77
N MET A 38 4.25 6.54 3.34
CA MET A 38 3.77 6.52 1.95
C MET A 38 4.82 7.03 0.97
N ASP A 39 5.64 8.00 1.38
CA ASP A 39 6.75 8.48 0.58
C ASP A 39 7.81 7.40 0.38
N GLN A 40 8.15 6.65 1.43
CA GLN A 40 9.03 5.49 1.36
C GLN A 40 8.46 4.41 0.44
N PHE A 41 7.15 4.16 0.51
CA PHE A 41 6.47 3.18 -0.33
C PHE A 41 6.47 3.60 -1.81
N ALA A 42 6.21 4.88 -2.09
CA ALA A 42 6.20 5.42 -3.45
C ALA A 42 7.57 5.40 -4.14
N THR A 43 8.67 5.47 -3.38
CA THR A 43 10.05 5.55 -3.90
C THR A 43 10.86 4.27 -3.71
N TYR A 44 10.29 3.20 -3.15
CA TYR A 44 11.07 2.00 -2.86
C TYR A 44 11.72 1.42 -4.14
N ASN A 45 13.05 1.28 -4.11
CA ASN A 45 13.91 0.90 -5.25
C ASN A 45 13.74 1.76 -6.51
N LEU A 46 13.34 3.04 -6.34
CA LEU A 46 13.21 4.01 -7.41
C LEU A 46 13.91 5.31 -7.05
N ASN A 47 14.23 6.09 -8.08
CA ASN A 47 14.65 7.47 -7.87
C ASN A 47 13.42 8.34 -7.53
N ASN A 48 13.62 9.43 -6.77
CA ASN A 48 12.52 10.33 -6.36
C ASN A 48 11.72 10.92 -7.53
N ALA A 49 12.30 11.04 -8.72
CA ALA A 49 11.60 11.50 -9.91
C ALA A 49 10.65 10.45 -10.53
N GLN A 50 10.73 9.19 -10.10
CA GLN A 50 10.02 8.05 -10.69
C GLN A 50 8.94 7.47 -9.76
N ARG A 51 8.49 8.26 -8.78
CA ARG A 51 7.50 7.82 -7.79
C ARG A 51 6.26 7.18 -8.41
N ARG A 52 5.76 6.13 -7.76
CA ARG A 52 4.62 5.35 -8.22
C ARG A 52 3.26 5.99 -7.97
N ASP A 53 3.22 7.10 -7.23
CA ASP A 53 1.98 7.60 -6.62
C ASP A 53 1.50 8.94 -7.15
N GLU A 54 2.25 9.56 -8.08
CA GLU A 54 2.00 10.92 -8.54
C GLU A 54 1.78 11.92 -7.37
N GLN A 55 2.53 11.76 -6.26
CA GLN A 55 2.40 12.55 -5.01
C GLN A 55 1.08 12.36 -4.25
N SER A 56 0.22 11.42 -4.65
CA SER A 56 -1.07 11.19 -3.99
C SER A 56 -0.96 10.58 -2.60
N ARG A 57 0.11 9.82 -2.32
CA ARG A 57 0.32 9.05 -1.08
C ARG A 57 -0.80 8.06 -0.74
N CYS A 58 -1.67 7.75 -1.71
CA CYS A 58 -2.85 6.90 -1.52
C CYS A 58 -3.10 5.98 -2.70
N ILE A 59 -2.68 6.37 -3.91
CA ILE A 59 -2.90 5.62 -5.14
C ILE A 59 -1.54 5.32 -5.73
N PHE A 60 -1.23 4.05 -5.96
CA PHE A 60 0.09 3.60 -6.41
C PHE A 60 -0.06 2.74 -7.66
N HIS A 61 0.77 3.03 -8.65
CA HIS A 61 0.77 2.38 -9.94
C HIS A 61 1.94 1.38 -10.04
N PHE A 62 1.62 0.19 -10.57
CA PHE A 62 2.57 -0.88 -10.76
C PHE A 62 2.41 -1.48 -12.16
N ARG A 63 3.52 -1.97 -12.71
CA ARG A 63 3.55 -2.60 -14.05
C ARG A 63 2.97 -4.01 -14.07
N ASN A 64 2.84 -4.64 -12.89
CA ASN A 64 2.26 -5.97 -12.70
C ASN A 64 2.18 -6.29 -11.20
N ILE A 65 1.50 -7.39 -10.88
CA ILE A 65 1.27 -7.80 -9.50
C ILE A 65 2.55 -8.27 -8.79
N GLN A 66 3.50 -8.81 -9.55
CA GLN A 66 4.78 -9.25 -9.01
C GLN A 66 5.59 -8.05 -8.50
N GLU A 67 5.60 -6.93 -9.23
CA GLU A 67 6.24 -5.70 -8.79
C GLU A 67 5.59 -5.16 -7.50
N LEU A 68 4.26 -5.14 -7.44
CA LEU A 68 3.52 -4.71 -6.25
C LEU A 68 3.90 -5.54 -5.02
N HIS A 69 3.91 -6.87 -5.12
CA HIS A 69 4.29 -7.74 -4.00
C HIS A 69 5.78 -7.64 -3.67
N ALA A 70 6.67 -7.50 -4.66
CA ALA A 70 8.10 -7.30 -4.41
C ALA A 70 8.38 -6.01 -3.64
N VAL A 71 7.65 -4.92 -3.95
CA VAL A 71 7.74 -3.66 -3.19
C VAL A 71 7.23 -3.87 -1.76
N ARG A 72 6.04 -4.48 -1.58
CA ARG A 72 5.48 -4.78 -0.25
C ARG A 72 6.47 -5.59 0.61
N ASP A 73 6.96 -6.71 0.07
CA ASP A 73 7.83 -7.64 0.78
C ASP A 73 9.19 -7.03 1.06
N GLY A 74 9.75 -6.26 0.12
CA GLY A 74 11.01 -5.56 0.30
C GLY A 74 10.96 -4.51 1.42
N ILE A 75 9.89 -3.72 1.48
CA ILE A 75 9.66 -2.75 2.55
C ILE A 75 9.45 -3.46 3.90
N ARG A 76 8.63 -4.52 3.93
CA ARG A 76 8.35 -5.32 5.12
C ARG A 76 9.63 -5.95 5.68
N ASN A 77 10.36 -6.69 4.86
CA ASN A 77 11.55 -7.43 5.25
C ASN A 77 12.71 -6.50 5.63
N GLY A 78 12.80 -5.32 5.00
CA GLY A 78 13.76 -4.29 5.35
C GLY A 78 13.38 -3.44 6.56
N ASN A 79 12.18 -3.64 7.14
CA ASN A 79 11.61 -2.82 8.21
C ASN A 79 11.67 -1.30 7.89
N LEU A 80 11.45 -0.93 6.63
CA LEU A 80 11.66 0.45 6.15
C LEU A 80 10.52 1.40 6.53
N ILE A 81 9.37 0.84 6.90
CA ILE A 81 8.27 1.55 7.54
C ILE A 81 8.08 0.87 8.90
N PRO A 82 8.81 1.31 9.95
CA PRO A 82 8.67 0.75 11.27
C PRO A 82 7.21 0.81 11.73
N ASN A 83 6.72 -0.30 12.28
CA ASN A 83 5.31 -0.50 12.63
C ASN A 83 4.33 -0.46 11.44
N GLY A 84 4.73 -0.23 10.19
CA GLY A 84 3.78 -0.11 9.07
C GLY A 84 2.97 -1.39 8.78
N PHE A 85 3.55 -2.54 9.14
CA PHE A 85 2.94 -3.85 8.99
C PHE A 85 2.42 -4.34 10.35
N HIS A 86 1.17 -4.77 10.38
CA HIS A 86 0.49 -5.33 11.54
C HIS A 86 0.94 -6.77 11.77
N VAL A 87 1.30 -7.07 13.01
CA VAL A 87 1.54 -8.45 13.43
C VAL A 87 0.25 -8.98 14.07
N PRO A 88 -0.37 -10.02 13.50
CA PRO A 88 -1.56 -10.64 14.07
C PRO A 88 -1.38 -11.02 15.54
N GLN A 89 -2.45 -10.93 16.33
CA GLN A 89 -2.42 -11.20 17.78
C GLN A 89 -1.81 -12.56 18.13
N GLY A 90 -2.03 -13.60 17.32
CA GLY A 90 -1.47 -14.94 17.51
C GLY A 90 0.06 -15.03 17.35
N LEU A 91 0.69 -14.04 16.72
CA LEU A 91 2.13 -13.96 16.48
C LEU A 91 2.83 -12.93 17.38
N GLN A 92 2.08 -12.23 18.24
CA GLN A 92 2.61 -11.17 19.11
C GLN A 92 3.59 -11.68 20.18
N GLY A 93 3.52 -12.96 20.56
CA GLY A 93 4.44 -13.58 21.53
C GLY A 93 5.87 -13.76 21.02
N SER A 94 6.12 -13.65 19.71
CA SER A 94 7.42 -13.84 19.07
C SER A 94 8.11 -12.53 18.69
N ILE A 95 7.48 -11.37 18.95
CA ILE A 95 8.02 -10.06 18.58
C ILE A 95 8.86 -9.49 19.74
N VAL A 96 9.94 -8.80 19.40
CA VAL A 96 10.78 -8.06 20.35
C VAL A 96 9.90 -7.11 21.17
N ALA A 97 10.05 -7.12 22.50
CA ALA A 97 9.34 -6.21 23.40
C ALA A 97 9.57 -4.75 22.95
N GLY A 98 8.49 -4.06 22.55
CA GLY A 98 8.53 -2.68 22.06
C GLY A 98 7.94 -2.47 20.66
N THR A 99 7.71 -3.53 19.88
CA THR A 99 7.02 -3.45 18.60
C THR A 99 5.50 -3.42 18.80
N ASN A 100 4.97 -2.29 19.30
CA ASN A 100 3.54 -2.07 19.46
C ASN A 100 2.94 -1.49 18.17
N ASN A 101 2.43 -2.36 17.29
CA ASN A 101 1.57 -1.95 16.19
C ASN A 101 0.17 -2.58 16.29
N PRO A 102 -0.75 -1.99 17.07
CA PRO A 102 -2.07 -2.58 17.27
C PRO A 102 -2.94 -2.59 16.01
N VAL A 103 -2.60 -1.80 14.97
CA VAL A 103 -3.41 -1.63 13.76
C VAL A 103 -2.58 -1.42 12.49
N PRO A 104 -2.98 -1.93 11.32
CA PRO A 104 -2.25 -1.69 10.08
C PRO A 104 -2.27 -0.20 9.66
N ILE A 105 -1.29 0.21 8.85
CA ILE A 105 -1.17 1.57 8.31
C ILE A 105 -2.39 2.05 7.54
N GLY A 106 -3.12 1.12 6.95
CA GLY A 106 -4.34 1.38 6.19
C GLY A 106 -4.99 0.10 5.72
N GLN A 107 -6.01 0.27 4.88
CA GLN A 107 -6.63 -0.82 4.12
C GLN A 107 -6.14 -0.76 2.69
N ALA A 108 -5.75 -1.92 2.15
CA ALA A 108 -5.26 -2.06 0.79
C ALA A 108 -6.37 -2.57 -0.12
N TYR A 109 -6.55 -1.88 -1.25
CA TYR A 109 -7.46 -2.30 -2.30
C TYR A 109 -6.71 -2.42 -3.60
N LEU A 110 -6.84 -3.57 -4.24
CA LEU A 110 -6.30 -3.84 -5.56
C LEU A 110 -7.37 -3.53 -6.60
N VAL A 111 -6.99 -2.74 -7.60
CA VAL A 111 -7.81 -2.48 -8.79
C VAL A 111 -7.05 -2.95 -10.02
N ILE A 112 -7.70 -3.79 -10.82
CA ILE A 112 -7.16 -4.24 -12.11
C ILE A 112 -8.13 -3.79 -13.18
N LYS A 113 -7.63 -3.02 -14.16
CA LYS A 113 -8.42 -2.67 -15.34
C LYS A 113 -8.47 -3.87 -16.28
N LEU A 114 -9.67 -4.38 -16.54
CA LEU A 114 -9.91 -5.55 -17.40
C LEU A 114 -10.36 -5.15 -18.82
N GLY A 115 -10.56 -3.85 -19.06
CA GLY A 115 -11.02 -3.31 -20.34
C GLY A 115 -11.43 -1.85 -20.22
N ALA A 116 -11.73 -1.20 -21.36
CA ALA A 116 -12.10 0.22 -21.41
C ALA A 116 -13.23 0.67 -20.46
N ARG A 117 -14.14 -0.24 -20.04
CA ARG A 117 -15.25 0.04 -19.12
C ARG A 117 -15.38 -0.95 -17.98
N LYS A 118 -14.37 -1.81 -17.77
CA LYS A 118 -14.43 -2.89 -16.79
C LYS A 118 -13.18 -2.88 -15.94
N SER A 119 -13.37 -2.89 -14.62
CA SER A 119 -12.30 -3.07 -13.66
C SER A 119 -12.75 -4.07 -12.61
N GLU A 120 -11.81 -4.88 -12.14
CA GLU A 120 -11.97 -5.70 -10.95
C GLU A 120 -11.45 -4.97 -9.73
N PHE A 121 -12.12 -5.18 -8.61
CA PHE A 121 -11.79 -4.56 -7.34
C PHE A 121 -11.80 -5.63 -6.26
N SER A 122 -10.73 -5.68 -5.47
CA SER A 122 -10.63 -6.58 -4.32
C SER A 122 -9.93 -5.87 -3.17
N GLU A 123 -10.37 -6.16 -1.94
CA GLU A 123 -9.62 -5.80 -0.74
C GLU A 123 -8.54 -6.85 -0.51
N ASP A 124 -7.28 -6.43 -0.42
CA ASP A 124 -6.20 -7.30 0.05
C ASP A 124 -6.06 -7.14 1.56
N LYS A 125 -6.76 -8.02 2.29
CA LYS A 125 -6.76 -8.02 3.75
C LYS A 125 -5.41 -8.33 4.36
N ASN A 126 -4.51 -9.00 3.63
CA ASN A 126 -3.22 -9.43 4.15
C ASN A 126 -2.07 -8.51 3.73
N PHE A 127 -2.33 -7.49 2.91
CA PHE A 127 -1.30 -6.61 2.36
C PHE A 127 -0.38 -5.98 3.42
N PHE A 128 -0.95 -5.55 4.54
CA PHE A 128 -0.19 -4.96 5.65
C PHE A 128 0.02 -5.94 6.81
N HIS A 129 -0.11 -7.24 6.60
CA HIS A 129 0.12 -8.24 7.64
C HIS A 129 1.51 -8.86 7.51
N VAL A 130 2.08 -9.19 8.67
CA VAL A 130 3.24 -10.09 8.75
C VAL A 130 2.68 -11.52 8.81
N ASP A 131 3.15 -12.36 7.89
CA ASP A 131 2.85 -13.80 7.85
C ASP A 131 3.80 -14.60 8.74
#